data_AF-A0A835DIH1-F1
#
_entry.id   AF-A0A835DIH1-F1
#
_cell.length_a   1.000
_cell.length_b   1.000
_cell.length_c   1.000
_cell.angle_alpha   90.00
_cell.angle_beta   90.00
_cell.angle_gamma   90.00
#
_symmetry.space_group_name_H-M   'P 1'
#
loop_
_entity.id
_entity.type
_entity.pdbx_description
1 polymer ?
#
loop_
_entity_poly.entity_id
_entity_poly.type
_entity_poly.pdbx_seq_one_letter_code
_entity_poly.pdbx_strand_id
1 'polypeptide(L)'
;MTVFNYGGGHTVEEVSSTDYTSCTVGNSISSDSSGSTTITLKTAGSRYFICGVMGHCGSGMKLAVTVGGGATGTSSSTTTTIPTTPSSSTTTPFTTASFSSSATLSPSIAILLTWAAIFKLVFS
;
A
#
# COMPACT_ATOMS: atom_id res chain seq x y z
N MET A 1 1.70 -8.34 -21.69
CA MET A 1 2.62 -7.29 -21.21
C MET A 1 1.78 -6.33 -20.39
N THR A 2 2.23 -5.94 -19.20
CA THR A 2 1.54 -4.96 -18.35
C THR A 2 2.55 -3.92 -17.87
N VAL A 3 2.09 -2.71 -17.56
CA VAL A 3 2.93 -1.60 -17.09
C VAL A 3 2.43 -1.15 -15.72
N PHE A 4 3.35 -1.06 -14.76
CA PHE A 4 3.10 -0.57 -13.42
C PHE A 4 3.78 0.79 -13.26
N ASN A 5 2.96 1.85 -13.20
CA ASN A 5 3.45 3.22 -12.99
C ASN A 5 3.28 3.60 -11.51
N TYR A 6 4.31 4.19 -10.91
CA TYR A 6 4.34 4.57 -9.49
C TYR A 6 5.27 5.77 -9.25
N GLY A 7 5.01 6.52 -8.18
CA GLY A 7 5.84 7.66 -7.79
C GLY A 7 7.13 7.26 -7.09
N GLY A 8 7.99 8.24 -6.82
CA GLY A 8 9.16 8.05 -5.96
C GLY A 8 8.76 7.61 -4.54
N GLY A 9 9.59 6.78 -3.90
CA GLY A 9 9.25 6.16 -2.62
C GLY A 9 8.41 4.88 -2.74
N HIS A 10 8.25 4.34 -3.94
CA HIS A 10 7.62 3.04 -4.19
C HIS A 10 8.54 2.15 -5.06
N THR A 11 8.32 0.84 -4.99
CA THR A 11 9.01 -0.19 -5.78
C THR A 11 7.99 -1.19 -6.28
N VAL A 12 8.35 -1.93 -7.33
CA VAL A 12 7.64 -3.13 -7.78
C VAL A 12 8.58 -4.31 -7.63
N GLU A 13 8.27 -5.19 -6.69
CA GLU A 13 9.05 -6.39 -6.39
C GLU A 13 8.19 -7.63 -6.67
N GLU A 14 8.64 -8.45 -7.62
CA GLU A 14 8.04 -9.76 -7.88
C GLU A 14 8.47 -10.75 -6.80
N VAL A 15 7.52 -11.44 -6.18
CA VAL A 15 7.76 -12.30 -5.01
C VAL A 15 6.99 -13.62 -5.09
N SER A 16 7.28 -14.54 -4.17
CA SER A 16 6.49 -15.77 -3.99
C SER A 16 5.08 -15.48 -3.44
N SER A 17 4.16 -16.44 -3.55
CA SER A 17 2.83 -16.33 -2.94
C SER A 17 2.89 -16.24 -1.41
N THR A 18 3.88 -16.88 -0.79
CA THR A 18 4.12 -16.81 0.65
C THR A 18 4.57 -15.41 1.06
N ASP A 19 5.59 -14.85 0.39
CA ASP A 19 6.13 -13.52 0.69
C ASP A 19 5.10 -12.41 0.39
N TYR A 20 4.27 -12.57 -0.65
CA TYR A 20 3.11 -11.70 -0.92
C TYR A 20 2.08 -11.71 0.21
N THR A 21 1.90 -12.85 0.86
CA THR A 21 0.90 -13.02 1.94
C THR A 21 1.43 -12.41 3.24
N SER A 22 2.68 -12.70 3.61
CA SER A 22 3.35 -12.18 4.81
C SER A 22 3.90 -10.76 4.66
N CYS A 23 3.95 -10.22 3.44
CA CYS A 23 4.69 -9.00 3.09
C CYS A 23 6.19 -9.07 3.45
N THR A 24 6.81 -10.23 3.21
CA THR A 24 8.26 -10.40 3.36
C THR A 24 8.99 -9.62 2.27
N VAL A 25 9.95 -8.81 2.67
CA VAL A 25 10.83 -8.03 1.77
C VAL A 25 12.25 -8.58 1.81
N GLY A 26 13.00 -8.42 0.71
CA GLY A 26 14.38 -8.94 0.58
C GLY A 26 14.51 -10.31 -0.11
N ASN A 27 13.41 -11.02 -0.36
CA ASN A 27 13.37 -12.29 -1.13
C ASN A 27 12.76 -12.09 -2.54
N SER A 28 12.98 -10.91 -3.15
CA SER A 28 12.42 -10.55 -4.46
C SER A 28 13.04 -11.37 -5.60
N ILE A 29 12.19 -11.97 -6.44
CA ILE A 29 12.53 -12.63 -7.70
C ILE A 29 13.02 -11.60 -8.73
N SER A 30 12.40 -10.42 -8.72
CA SER A 30 12.78 -9.26 -9.52
C SER A 30 12.38 -7.99 -8.75
N SER A 31 13.11 -6.90 -8.93
CA SER A 31 12.82 -5.61 -8.30
C SER A 31 13.05 -4.47 -9.29
N ASP A 32 12.19 -3.46 -9.24
CA ASP A 32 12.34 -2.22 -9.98
C ASP A 32 11.88 -1.01 -9.15
N SER A 33 12.54 0.12 -9.35
CA SER A 33 12.28 1.41 -8.72
C SER A 33 12.25 2.57 -9.73
N SER A 34 12.20 2.27 -11.03
CA SER A 34 12.20 3.25 -12.13
C SER A 34 10.98 4.18 -12.17
N GLY A 35 9.90 3.81 -11.49
CA GLY A 35 8.59 4.48 -11.58
C GLY A 35 7.71 3.99 -12.73
N SER A 36 8.22 3.13 -13.63
CA SER A 36 7.46 2.53 -14.74
C SER A 36 7.95 1.11 -15.09
N THR A 37 7.58 0.13 -14.26
CA THR A 37 7.98 -1.27 -14.48
C THR A 37 7.14 -1.92 -15.57
N THR A 38 7.76 -2.46 -16.61
CA THR A 38 7.05 -3.23 -17.64
C THR A 38 7.30 -4.73 -17.49
N ILE A 39 6.24 -5.50 -17.23
CA ILE A 39 6.33 -6.93 -16.96
C ILE A 39 5.74 -7.75 -18.11
N THR A 40 6.51 -8.72 -18.60
CA THR A 40 6.12 -9.58 -19.73
C THR A 40 5.61 -10.93 -19.23
N LEU A 41 4.32 -10.97 -18.92
CA LEU A 41 3.62 -12.19 -18.49
C LEU A 41 3.43 -13.16 -19.68
N LYS A 42 4.44 -14.00 -19.93
CA LYS A 42 4.44 -15.02 -21.01
C LYS A 42 3.77 -16.33 -20.63
N THR A 43 3.83 -16.70 -19.35
CA THR A 43 3.37 -18.01 -18.85
C THR A 43 2.07 -17.85 -18.09
N ALA A 44 1.12 -18.77 -18.30
CA ALA A 44 -0.11 -18.84 -17.53
C ALA A 44 0.16 -19.12 -16.04
N GLY A 45 -0.72 -18.64 -15.15
CA GLY A 45 -0.60 -18.79 -13.71
C GLY A 45 -0.47 -17.46 -12.95
N SER A 46 -0.33 -17.53 -11.63
CA SER A 46 -0.28 -16.34 -10.77
C SER A 46 1.13 -15.76 -10.64
N ARG A 47 1.21 -14.43 -10.72
CA ARG A 47 2.38 -13.61 -10.39
C ARG A 47 2.01 -12.66 -9.25
N TYR A 48 2.93 -12.41 -8.34
CA TYR A 48 2.68 -11.61 -7.14
C TYR A 48 3.69 -10.48 -7.06
N PHE A 49 3.20 -9.28 -6.79
CA PHE A 49 4.00 -8.06 -6.73
C PHE A 49 3.70 -7.31 -5.44
N ILE A 50 4.75 -6.78 -4.81
CA ILE A 50 4.66 -5.95 -3.61
C ILE A 50 5.48 -4.66 -3.79
N CYS A 51 5.20 -3.64 -2.99
CA CYS A 51 6.19 -2.60 -2.72
C CYS A 51 7.01 -2.99 -1.48
N GLY A 52 8.32 -3.12 -1.63
CA GLY A 52 9.23 -3.52 -0.55
C GLY A 52 9.64 -2.39 0.40
N VAL A 53 9.16 -1.16 0.17
CA VAL A 53 9.31 -0.07 1.13
C VAL A 53 8.55 -0.42 2.42
N MET A 54 9.23 -0.29 3.55
CA MET A 54 8.76 -0.77 4.85
C MET A 54 7.37 -0.19 5.20
N GLY A 55 6.43 -1.09 5.51
CA GLY A 55 5.03 -0.74 5.80
C GLY A 55 4.11 -0.71 4.57
N HIS A 56 4.60 -0.42 3.36
CA HIS A 56 3.73 -0.22 2.19
C HIS A 56 2.94 -1.48 1.80
N CYS A 57 3.58 -2.64 1.70
CA CYS A 57 2.87 -3.90 1.42
C CYS A 57 1.81 -4.22 2.48
N GLY A 58 2.13 -4.03 3.77
CA GLY A 58 1.22 -4.25 4.90
C GLY A 58 0.02 -3.29 4.89
N SER A 59 0.22 -2.06 4.41
CA SER A 59 -0.84 -1.07 4.15
C SER A 59 -1.65 -1.33 2.86
N GLY A 60 -1.42 -2.46 2.18
CA GLY A 60 -2.19 -2.87 1.00
C GLY A 60 -1.52 -2.58 -0.35
N MET A 61 -0.29 -2.08 -0.39
CA MET A 61 0.45 -1.86 -1.65
C MET A 61 1.04 -3.17 -2.19
N LYS A 62 0.15 -4.03 -2.67
CA LYS A 62 0.46 -5.32 -3.29
C LYS A 62 -0.57 -5.73 -4.33
N LEU A 63 -0.15 -6.45 -5.36
CA LEU A 63 -0.99 -6.93 -6.45
C LEU A 63 -0.71 -8.40 -6.78
N ALA A 64 -1.76 -9.19 -6.93
CA ALA A 64 -1.72 -10.50 -7.57
C ALA A 64 -2.25 -10.38 -9.00
N VAL A 65 -1.53 -10.92 -9.98
CA VAL A 65 -1.93 -10.97 -11.39
C VAL A 65 -2.05 -12.42 -11.83
N THR A 66 -3.27 -12.83 -12.20
CA THR A 66 -3.53 -14.16 -12.77
C THR A 66 -3.47 -14.09 -14.29
N VAL A 67 -2.55 -14.84 -14.89
CA VAL A 67 -2.38 -14.92 -16.34
C VAL A 67 -3.22 -16.08 -16.88
N GLY A 68 -4.26 -15.76 -17.63
CA GLY A 68 -5.04 -16.76 -18.38
C GLY A 68 -4.24 -17.34 -19.54
N GLY A 69 -4.47 -18.62 -19.85
CA GLY A 69 -3.85 -19.30 -20.99
C GLY A 69 -4.46 -18.88 -22.34
N GLY A 70 -4.01 -17.75 -22.88
CA GLY A 70 -4.02 -17.49 -24.33
C GLY A 70 -5.37 -17.20 -25.01
N ALA A 71 -5.95 -16.03 -24.75
CA ALA A 71 -6.65 -15.22 -25.76
C ALA A 71 -6.71 -13.75 -25.30
N THR A 72 -6.85 -12.82 -26.24
CA THR A 72 -6.71 -11.37 -26.02
C THR A 72 -7.65 -10.82 -24.94
N GLY A 73 -7.06 -10.34 -23.83
CA GLY A 73 -7.52 -9.15 -23.11
C GLY A 73 -8.87 -9.21 -22.38
N THR A 74 -8.82 -9.49 -21.07
CA THR A 74 -9.37 -8.57 -20.08
C THR A 74 -8.47 -8.61 -18.85
N SER A 75 -7.54 -7.67 -18.76
CA SER A 75 -6.82 -7.43 -17.51
C SER A 75 -7.77 -6.67 -16.59
N SER A 76 -8.40 -7.37 -15.65
CA SER A 76 -9.22 -6.74 -14.60
C SER A 76 -8.31 -6.00 -13.61
N SER A 77 -7.76 -4.87 -14.04
CA SER A 77 -7.19 -3.87 -13.14
C SER A 77 -8.34 -3.29 -12.32
N THR A 78 -8.47 -3.72 -11.07
CA THR A 78 -9.37 -3.07 -10.11
C THR A 78 -8.78 -1.69 -9.80
N THR A 79 -9.15 -0.69 -10.61
CA THR A 79 -8.80 0.70 -10.35
C THR A 79 -9.52 1.12 -9.07
N THR A 80 -8.81 1.08 -7.94
CA THR A 80 -9.26 1.72 -6.71
C THR A 80 -9.34 3.22 -6.97
N THR A 81 -10.55 3.70 -7.22
CA THR A 81 -10.83 5.13 -7.41
C THR A 81 -10.49 5.89 -6.14
N ILE A 82 -9.40 6.66 -6.18
CA ILE A 82 -9.18 7.75 -5.23
C ILE A 82 -10.34 8.74 -5.42
N PRO A 83 -11.15 9.04 -4.39
CA PRO A 83 -12.20 10.04 -4.51
C PRO A 83 -11.56 11.43 -4.56
N THR A 84 -11.53 12.02 -5.75
CA THR A 84 -11.13 13.41 -5.96
C THR A 84 -12.24 14.35 -5.47
N THR A 85 -12.11 14.83 -4.23
CA THR A 85 -12.95 15.92 -3.71
C THR A 85 -12.62 17.24 -4.42
N PRO A 86 -13.54 17.87 -5.16
CA PRO A 86 -13.33 19.22 -5.68
C PRO A 86 -13.41 20.24 -4.53
N SER A 87 -12.41 21.10 -4.42
CA SER A 87 -12.42 22.22 -3.49
C SER A 87 -13.24 23.37 -4.07
N SER A 88 -14.19 23.89 -3.30
CA SER A 88 -14.79 25.21 -3.51
C SER A 88 -15.11 25.86 -2.16
N SER A 89 -14.49 27.01 -1.93
CA SER A 89 -14.76 27.93 -0.83
C SER A 89 -16.15 28.58 -0.94
N THR A 90 -16.72 29.07 0.17
CA THR A 90 -17.45 30.36 0.28
C THR A 90 -18.09 30.57 1.68
N THR A 91 -17.70 31.68 2.32
CA THR A 91 -18.44 32.50 3.32
C THR A 91 -18.72 31.99 4.76
N THR A 92 -18.45 32.91 5.71
CA THR A 92 -18.68 32.89 7.18
C THR A 92 -20.09 33.49 7.49
N PRO A 93 -20.53 33.86 8.74
CA PRO A 93 -19.90 33.78 10.07
C PRO A 93 -20.86 33.35 11.25
N PHE A 94 -20.34 33.44 12.49
CA PHE A 94 -21.03 33.70 13.78
C PHE A 94 -21.80 32.59 14.58
N THR A 95 -21.27 32.30 15.79
CA THR A 95 -21.96 32.01 17.10
C THR A 95 -23.00 30.86 17.21
N THR A 96 -23.21 30.13 18.31
CA THR A 96 -22.86 30.22 19.76
C THR A 96 -22.70 28.79 20.33
N ALA A 97 -21.99 28.63 21.47
CA ALA A 97 -21.85 27.35 22.16
C ALA A 97 -23.12 26.90 22.94
N SER A 98 -23.40 25.59 23.01
CA SER A 98 -23.91 24.91 24.24
C SER A 98 -24.03 23.37 24.14
N PHE A 99 -23.27 22.72 25.02
CA PHE A 99 -23.55 21.54 25.87
C PHE A 99 -24.34 20.29 25.41
N SER A 100 -23.77 19.14 25.82
CA SER A 100 -24.43 17.90 26.27
C SER A 100 -25.14 17.01 25.23
N SER A 101 -25.03 15.68 25.24
CA SER A 101 -24.47 14.73 26.23
C SER A 101 -24.04 13.40 25.57
N SER A 102 -23.44 12.53 26.40
CA SER A 102 -23.37 11.05 26.26
C SER A 102 -22.38 10.46 25.24
N ALA A 103 -21.33 9.84 25.79
CA ALA A 103 -20.36 9.04 25.06
C ALA A 103 -20.87 7.63 24.74
N THR A 104 -20.33 7.02 23.69
CA THR A 104 -19.87 5.61 23.73
C THR A 104 -18.82 5.31 22.65
N LEU A 105 -17.63 4.92 23.10
CA LEU A 105 -16.77 3.87 22.52
C LEU A 105 -16.29 4.01 21.06
N SER A 106 -15.04 4.45 20.89
CA SER A 106 -14.19 4.10 19.74
C SER A 106 -12.79 3.69 20.24
N PRO A 107 -12.23 2.54 19.85
CA PRO A 107 -10.98 2.05 20.40
C PRO A 107 -9.73 2.70 19.79
N SER A 108 -8.88 3.22 20.70
CA SER A 108 -7.41 3.24 20.59
C SER A 108 -6.75 4.25 19.63
N ILE A 109 -6.72 5.52 20.05
CA ILE A 109 -5.55 6.39 19.83
C ILE A 109 -4.73 6.42 21.13
N ALA A 110 -3.49 5.93 21.07
CA ALA A 110 -2.40 6.18 22.03
C ALA A 110 -1.08 5.94 21.25
N ILE A 111 -0.31 6.94 20.83
CA ILE A 111 0.40 7.99 21.59
C ILE A 111 1.45 7.42 22.56
N LEU A 112 2.65 7.26 22.01
CA LEU A 112 3.97 7.57 22.60
C LEU A 112 4.39 6.93 23.94
N LEU A 113 4.88 5.68 23.88
CA LEU A 113 5.81 5.03 24.83
C LEU A 113 6.63 3.95 24.08
N THR A 114 7.95 3.75 24.22
CA THR A 114 9.05 4.55 24.80
C THR A 114 10.35 4.37 23.98
N TRP A 115 10.99 5.47 23.56
CA TRP A 115 12.33 5.47 22.93
C TRP A 115 13.43 5.35 24.01
N ALA A 116 13.65 4.14 24.55
CA ALA A 116 14.65 3.93 25.61
C ALA A 116 15.34 2.54 25.65
N ALA A 117 14.97 1.59 24.78
CA ALA A 117 15.48 0.21 24.83
C ALA A 117 16.59 -0.13 23.81
N ILE A 118 16.94 0.79 22.91
CA ILE A 118 17.89 0.52 21.80
C ILE A 118 19.37 0.74 22.21
N PHE A 119 19.64 1.47 23.30
CA PHE A 119 21.00 1.86 23.69
C PHE A 119 21.72 0.87 24.64
N LYS A 120 21.14 -0.29 24.95
CA LYS A 120 21.67 -1.24 25.95
C LYS A 120 22.09 -2.62 25.42
N LEU A 121 22.13 -2.82 24.09
CA LEU A 121 22.58 -4.08 23.48
C LEU A 121 23.70 -3.91 22.43
N VAL A 122 24.34 -2.73 22.36
CA VAL A 122 25.52 -2.46 21.50
C VAL A 122 26.83 -2.49 22.30
N PHE A 123 26.76 -2.55 23.64
CA PHE A 123 27.90 -2.75 24.52
C PHE A 123 27.55 -3.74 25.64
N SER A 124 27.79 -5.02 25.37
CA SER A 124 28.08 -6.08 26.35
C SER A 124 28.90 -7.18 25.69
#